data_AF-A0A7W1IMC9-F1
#
_entry.id   AF-A0A7W1IMC9-F1
#
_cell.length_a   1.000
_cell.length_b   1.000
_cell.length_c   1.000
_cell.angle_alpha   90.00
_cell.angle_beta   90.00
_cell.angle_gamma   90.00
#
_symmetry.space_group_name_H-M   'P 1'
#
loop_
_entity.id
_entity.type
_entity.pdbx_description
1 polymer ?
#
loop_
_entity_poly.entity_id
_entity_poly.type
_entity_poly.pdbx_seq_one_letter_code
_entity_poly.pdbx_strand_id
1 'polypeptide(L)'
;MKKLLRTLILLITAGNLLMISSCNRKKGCTDITASNFCKDCKTNDGSCQYEQSVLYKHVFWFNKSTSDSLIAHGVKKLYCWNMTNDLVPANGLKLRSETSSGYFFNSAPSCESINILTLSWYLKKGESATLSFQVIDSAMQYPPEITTPLRNWIGTITISPDVCTTTQLVW
;
A
#
# COMPACT_ATOMS: atom_id res chain seq x y z
N MET A 1 -50.50 61.64 -0.88
CA MET A 1 -50.12 60.33 -0.29
C MET A 1 -49.87 59.23 -1.33
N LYS A 2 -50.73 59.02 -2.35
CA LYS A 2 -50.57 57.95 -3.36
C LYS A 2 -49.31 58.03 -4.24
N LYS A 3 -48.81 59.25 -4.52
CA LYS A 3 -47.58 59.46 -5.31
C LYS A 3 -46.31 59.08 -4.52
N LEU A 4 -46.21 59.50 -3.26
CA LEU A 4 -45.16 59.10 -2.31
C LEU A 4 -45.12 57.59 -2.09
N LEU A 5 -46.28 56.93 -1.98
CA LEU A 5 -46.38 55.49 -1.84
C LEU A 5 -45.87 54.73 -3.08
N ARG A 6 -46.14 55.23 -4.30
CA ARG A 6 -45.66 54.63 -5.56
C ARG A 6 -44.15 54.81 -5.73
N THR A 7 -43.60 55.97 -5.38
CA THR A 7 -42.14 56.20 -5.44
C THR A 7 -41.38 55.33 -4.43
N LEU A 8 -41.96 55.11 -3.25
CA LEU A 8 -41.39 54.24 -2.22
C LEU A 8 -41.39 52.76 -2.66
N ILE A 9 -42.47 52.28 -3.31
CA ILE A 9 -42.55 50.92 -3.86
C ILE A 9 -41.51 50.71 -4.97
N LEU A 10 -41.30 51.70 -5.85
CA LEU A 10 -40.30 51.63 -6.93
C LEU A 10 -38.86 51.55 -6.39
N LEU A 11 -38.54 52.28 -5.33
CA LEU A 11 -37.23 52.22 -4.65
C LEU A 11 -37.01 50.87 -3.95
N ILE A 12 -38.06 50.28 -3.36
CA ILE A 12 -37.99 48.95 -2.73
C ILE A 12 -37.81 47.86 -3.79
N THR A 13 -38.46 47.96 -4.96
CA THR A 13 -38.27 47.00 -6.06
C THR A 13 -36.91 47.11 -6.75
N ALA A 14 -36.34 48.32 -6.85
CA ALA A 14 -35.01 48.53 -7.42
C ALA A 14 -33.88 48.09 -6.46
N GLY A 15 -34.07 48.28 -5.14
CA GLY A 15 -33.11 47.84 -4.12
C GLY A 15 -33.01 46.31 -3.96
N ASN A 16 -34.09 45.58 -4.27
CA ASN A 16 -34.10 44.12 -4.18
C ASN A 16 -33.38 43.41 -5.35
N LEU A 17 -33.06 44.12 -6.44
CA LEU A 17 -32.38 43.51 -7.59
C LEU A 17 -30.84 43.42 -7.40
N LEU A 18 -30.28 44.04 -6.36
CA LEU A 18 -28.84 44.13 -6.14
C LEU A 18 -28.25 43.01 -5.23
N MET A 19 -29.07 42.10 -4.69
CA MET A 19 -28.63 41.16 -3.64
C MET A 19 -28.45 39.69 -4.08
N ILE A 20 -28.58 39.37 -5.38
CA ILE A 20 -28.50 37.97 -5.85
C ILE A 20 -27.15 37.59 -6.47
N SER A 21 -26.10 38.41 -6.31
CA SER A 21 -24.73 37.99 -6.63
C SER A 21 -24.18 37.03 -5.57
N SER A 22 -24.92 35.95 -5.29
CA SER A 22 -24.37 34.78 -4.64
C SER A 22 -23.26 34.27 -5.56
N CYS A 23 -22.02 34.49 -5.14
CA CYS A 23 -20.84 33.99 -5.81
C CYS A 23 -21.00 32.48 -5.90
N ASN A 24 -21.33 31.97 -7.09
CA ASN A 24 -21.56 30.56 -7.34
C ASN A 24 -20.20 29.84 -7.35
N ARG A 25 -19.57 29.78 -6.17
CA ARG A 25 -18.29 29.13 -5.94
C ARG A 25 -18.53 27.65 -6.18
N LYS A 26 -17.97 27.12 -7.27
CA LYS A 26 -17.97 25.68 -7.54
C LYS A 26 -17.36 24.98 -6.33
N LYS A 27 -18.17 24.14 -5.69
CA LYS A 27 -17.82 23.34 -4.51
C LYS A 27 -17.55 21.90 -4.96
N GLY A 28 -16.58 21.27 -4.33
CA GLY A 28 -16.09 19.94 -4.66
C GLY A 28 -14.75 19.71 -3.99
N CYS A 29 -14.19 18.50 -4.10
CA CYS A 29 -12.89 18.21 -3.50
C CYS A 29 -11.79 19.13 -4.07
N THR A 30 -11.08 19.85 -3.19
CA THR A 30 -9.96 20.74 -3.57
C THR A 30 -8.58 20.11 -3.33
N ASP A 31 -8.55 18.87 -2.85
CA ASP A 31 -7.30 18.14 -2.60
C ASP A 31 -6.84 17.45 -3.89
N ILE A 32 -5.66 17.83 -4.39
CA ILE A 32 -5.09 17.29 -5.63
C ILE A 32 -4.74 15.79 -5.53
N THR A 33 -4.67 15.24 -4.31
CA THR A 33 -4.39 13.82 -4.07
C THR A 33 -5.64 12.94 -4.04
N ALA A 34 -6.83 13.52 -4.07
CA ALA A 34 -8.09 12.78 -4.12
C ALA A 34 -8.46 12.37 -5.56
N SER A 35 -9.02 11.17 -5.71
CA SER A 35 -9.48 10.62 -7.00
C SER A 35 -10.59 11.43 -7.66
N ASN A 36 -11.37 12.18 -6.89
CA ASN A 36 -12.44 13.07 -7.35
C ASN A 36 -12.07 14.56 -7.23
N PHE A 37 -10.77 14.89 -7.33
CA PHE A 37 -10.30 16.27 -7.34
C PHE A 37 -11.01 17.12 -8.41
N CYS A 38 -11.58 18.25 -7.98
CA CYS A 38 -12.23 19.21 -8.85
C CYS A 38 -11.32 20.43 -9.07
N LYS A 39 -10.63 20.47 -10.23
CA LYS A 39 -9.71 21.54 -10.61
C LYS A 39 -10.30 22.95 -10.54
N ASP A 40 -11.60 23.08 -10.80
CA ASP A 40 -12.30 24.37 -10.83
C ASP A 40 -12.93 24.73 -9.47
N CYS A 41 -12.90 23.82 -8.50
CA CYS A 41 -13.52 24.03 -7.21
C CYS A 41 -12.62 24.92 -6.33
N LYS A 42 -13.20 25.97 -5.78
CA LYS A 42 -12.49 26.94 -4.92
C LYS A 42 -12.83 26.76 -3.44
N THR A 43 -13.67 25.79 -3.12
CA THR A 43 -14.16 25.52 -1.78
C THR A 43 -14.36 24.02 -1.63
N ASN A 44 -13.65 23.43 -0.68
CA ASN A 44 -13.81 22.03 -0.32
C ASN A 44 -15.22 21.80 0.22
N ASP A 45 -15.93 20.81 -0.31
CA ASP A 45 -17.25 20.39 0.18
C ASP A 45 -17.19 19.16 1.11
N GLY A 46 -15.98 18.65 1.38
CA GLY A 46 -15.79 17.46 2.20
C GLY A 46 -16.05 16.15 1.46
N SER A 47 -16.26 16.17 0.14
CA SER A 47 -16.54 14.97 -0.66
C SER A 47 -15.29 14.21 -1.13
N CYS A 48 -14.08 14.60 -0.72
CA CYS A 48 -12.82 14.02 -1.20
C CYS A 48 -12.78 12.49 -1.03
N GLN A 49 -12.59 11.79 -2.13
CA GLN A 49 -12.41 10.35 -2.21
C GLN A 49 -10.93 10.06 -2.39
N TYR A 50 -10.30 9.60 -1.33
CA TYR A 50 -8.93 9.11 -1.39
C TYR A 50 -8.96 7.65 -1.81
N GLU A 51 -8.13 7.30 -2.78
CA GLU A 51 -7.86 5.90 -3.08
C GLU A 51 -7.32 5.26 -1.80
N GLN A 52 -8.10 4.37 -1.20
CA GLN A 52 -7.70 3.70 0.03
C GLN A 52 -6.53 2.78 -0.28
N SER A 53 -5.31 3.22 0.01
CA SER A 53 -4.15 2.34 -0.01
C SER A 53 -4.27 1.32 1.11
N VAL A 54 -4.26 0.04 0.77
CA VAL A 54 -4.33 -1.08 1.71
C VAL A 54 -2.94 -1.69 1.82
N LEU A 55 -2.51 -2.01 3.04
CA LEU A 55 -1.28 -2.75 3.29
C LEU A 55 -1.55 -4.24 3.06
N TYR A 56 -0.89 -4.81 2.07
CA TYR A 56 -0.91 -6.25 1.84
C TYR A 56 0.40 -6.86 2.33
N LYS A 57 0.32 -8.09 2.85
CA LYS A 57 1.45 -8.85 3.36
C LYS A 57 1.50 -10.23 2.68
N HIS A 58 2.70 -10.66 2.35
CA HIS A 58 2.98 -12.04 1.98
C HIS A 58 4.05 -12.62 2.90
N VAL A 59 3.79 -13.81 3.44
CA VAL A 59 4.77 -14.50 4.29
C VAL A 59 5.32 -15.77 3.66
N PHE A 60 6.63 -15.91 3.70
CA PHE A 60 7.32 -17.15 3.35
C PHE A 60 7.65 -17.91 4.64
N TRP A 61 7.24 -19.17 4.69
CA TRP A 61 7.41 -20.03 5.86
C TRP A 61 7.91 -21.42 5.43
N PHE A 62 8.40 -22.20 6.37
CA PHE A 62 8.83 -23.57 6.11
C PHE A 62 8.59 -24.46 7.32
N ASN A 63 8.51 -25.77 7.08
CA ASN A 63 8.24 -26.76 8.11
C ASN A 63 9.53 -27.30 8.74
N LYS A 64 9.37 -28.14 9.78
CA LYS A 64 10.51 -28.75 10.47
C LYS A 64 11.46 -29.51 9.53
N SER A 65 10.93 -30.26 8.56
CA SER A 65 11.77 -31.01 7.60
C SER A 65 12.69 -30.09 6.78
N THR A 66 12.16 -28.94 6.34
CA THR A 66 12.93 -27.92 5.62
C THR A 66 13.93 -27.23 6.55
N SER A 67 13.54 -26.94 7.79
CA SER A 67 14.41 -26.40 8.84
C SER A 67 15.59 -27.34 9.18
N ASP A 68 15.32 -28.62 9.37
CA ASP A 68 16.35 -29.63 9.64
C ASP A 68 17.34 -29.71 8.46
N SER A 69 16.84 -29.61 7.22
CA SER A 69 17.67 -29.62 6.01
C SER A 69 18.52 -28.36 5.89
N LEU A 70 17.96 -27.16 6.18
CA LEU A 70 18.67 -25.88 6.29
C LEU A 70 19.85 -25.99 7.26
N ILE A 71 19.57 -26.47 8.47
CA ILE A 71 20.56 -26.57 9.54
C ILE A 71 21.64 -27.60 9.19
N ALA A 72 21.26 -28.75 8.63
CA ALA A 72 22.21 -29.80 8.22
C ALA A 72 23.20 -29.31 7.15
N HIS A 73 22.81 -28.36 6.30
CA HIS A 73 23.67 -27.75 5.29
C HIS A 73 24.33 -26.44 5.77
N GLY A 74 24.28 -26.15 7.07
CA GLY A 74 24.96 -25.01 7.67
C GLY A 74 24.26 -23.66 7.45
N VAL A 75 23.03 -23.65 6.91
CA VAL A 75 22.27 -22.42 6.69
C VAL A 75 21.72 -21.94 8.03
N LYS A 76 22.14 -20.73 8.44
CA LYS A 76 21.69 -20.12 9.70
C LYS A 76 20.49 -19.18 9.56
N LYS A 77 20.39 -18.50 8.41
CA LYS A 77 19.36 -17.51 8.15
C LYS A 77 18.92 -17.57 6.69
N LEU A 78 17.67 -17.22 6.45
CA LEU A 78 17.13 -16.92 5.14
C LEU A 78 16.89 -15.42 5.01
N TYR A 79 16.99 -14.94 3.77
CA TYR A 79 16.77 -13.55 3.40
C TYR A 79 15.80 -13.49 2.23
N CYS A 80 14.82 -12.60 2.30
CA CYS A 80 13.87 -12.36 1.24
C CYS A 80 14.05 -10.96 0.64
N TRP A 81 14.15 -10.89 -0.68
CA TRP A 81 14.17 -9.65 -1.46
C TRP A 81 12.91 -9.51 -2.31
N ASN A 82 12.42 -8.28 -2.39
CA ASN A 82 11.49 -7.88 -3.45
C ASN A 82 12.30 -7.45 -4.68
N MET A 83 12.06 -8.12 -5.81
CA MET A 83 12.76 -7.88 -7.08
C MET A 83 11.94 -7.01 -8.06
N THR A 84 10.78 -6.53 -7.63
CA THR A 84 9.88 -5.70 -8.44
C THR A 84 10.27 -4.22 -8.29
N ASN A 85 10.75 -3.60 -9.36
CA ASN A 85 11.29 -2.24 -9.33
C ASN A 85 10.22 -1.14 -9.17
N ASP A 86 8.94 -1.44 -9.43
CA ASP A 86 7.89 -0.42 -9.64
C ASP A 86 6.95 -0.22 -8.44
N LEU A 87 7.11 -0.98 -7.35
CA LEU A 87 6.23 -0.86 -6.18
C LEU A 87 6.97 -0.26 -4.99
N VAL A 88 6.43 0.85 -4.49
CA VAL A 88 6.94 1.56 -3.32
C VAL A 88 6.74 0.68 -2.09
N PRO A 89 7.82 0.17 -1.46
CA PRO A 89 7.69 -0.56 -0.21
C PRO A 89 7.12 0.37 0.86
N ALA A 90 6.40 -0.18 1.84
CA ALA A 90 5.70 0.61 2.86
C ALA A 90 6.57 1.65 3.58
N ASN A 91 7.90 1.43 3.60
CA ASN A 91 8.90 2.29 4.24
C ASN A 91 9.95 2.86 3.27
N GLY A 92 9.73 2.84 1.94
CA GLY A 92 10.68 3.36 0.94
C GLY A 92 12.03 2.63 0.82
N LEU A 93 12.25 1.56 1.59
CA LEU A 93 13.45 0.71 1.60
C LEU A 93 13.22 -0.56 0.78
N LYS A 94 14.18 -0.94 -0.09
CA LYS A 94 14.24 -2.28 -0.70
C LYS A 94 14.03 -3.33 0.40
N LEU A 95 12.89 -4.03 0.37
CA LEU A 95 12.47 -4.94 1.43
C LEU A 95 13.50 -6.06 1.55
N ARG A 96 14.21 -6.08 2.68
CA ARG A 96 14.95 -7.22 3.17
C ARG A 96 14.23 -7.71 4.42
N SER A 97 13.59 -8.87 4.34
CA SER A 97 13.13 -9.60 5.52
C SER A 97 14.07 -10.76 5.78
N GLU A 98 14.28 -11.13 7.05
CA GLU A 98 15.15 -12.23 7.42
C GLU A 98 14.50 -13.11 8.49
N THR A 99 14.83 -14.41 8.48
CA THR A 99 14.48 -15.32 9.57
C THR A 99 15.62 -16.31 9.81
N SER A 100 15.69 -16.85 11.03
CA SER A 100 16.60 -17.95 11.35
C SER A 100 16.06 -19.26 10.80
N SER A 101 16.95 -20.10 10.28
CA SER A 101 16.61 -21.47 9.85
C SER A 101 16.02 -22.34 10.97
N GLY A 102 16.22 -21.95 12.23
CA GLY A 102 15.64 -22.63 13.40
C GLY A 102 14.18 -22.27 13.70
N TYR A 103 13.59 -21.27 13.04
CA TYR A 103 12.18 -20.93 13.20
C TYR A 103 11.36 -21.57 12.09
N PHE A 104 10.49 -22.52 12.45
CA PHE A 104 9.64 -23.25 11.52
C PHE A 104 8.21 -23.32 12.03
N PHE A 105 7.29 -23.64 11.11
CA PHE A 105 5.87 -23.74 11.39
C PHE A 105 5.32 -25.11 10.97
N ASN A 106 4.39 -25.67 11.75
CA ASN A 106 3.75 -26.94 11.42
C ASN A 106 2.61 -26.79 10.39
N SER A 107 2.17 -25.55 10.15
CA SER A 107 1.10 -25.20 9.21
C SER A 107 1.27 -23.73 8.79
N ALA A 108 0.49 -23.31 7.79
CA ALA A 108 0.53 -21.94 7.28
C ALA A 108 0.32 -20.90 8.41
N PRO A 109 1.30 -20.03 8.68
CA PRO A 109 1.22 -19.04 9.75
C PRO A 109 0.41 -17.80 9.33
N SER A 110 -0.02 -17.02 10.32
CA SER A 110 -0.59 -15.69 10.10
C SER A 110 0.49 -14.71 9.62
N CYS A 111 0.11 -13.71 8.82
CA CYS A 111 1.01 -12.61 8.43
C CYS A 111 1.49 -11.72 9.58
N GLU A 112 0.88 -11.84 10.77
CA GLU A 112 1.33 -11.15 11.98
C GLU A 112 2.30 -12.00 12.82
N SER A 113 2.66 -13.19 12.34
CA SER A 113 3.63 -14.04 13.03
C SER A 113 5.00 -13.36 13.05
N ILE A 114 5.72 -13.54 14.14
CA ILE A 114 7.09 -13.05 14.30
C ILE A 114 8.10 -14.07 13.76
N ASN A 115 9.33 -13.63 13.54
CA ASN A 115 10.43 -14.48 13.05
C ASN A 115 10.08 -15.21 11.74
N ILE A 116 9.41 -14.52 10.84
CA ILE A 116 8.98 -15.02 9.54
C ILE A 116 9.41 -14.05 8.46
N LEU A 117 9.66 -14.56 7.25
CA LEU A 117 9.96 -13.73 6.10
C LEU A 117 8.67 -13.06 5.62
N THR A 118 8.61 -11.74 5.72
CA THR A 118 7.42 -10.96 5.31
C THR A 118 7.80 -9.91 4.28
N LEU A 119 7.07 -9.90 3.16
CA LEU A 119 7.05 -8.79 2.22
C LEU A 119 5.74 -8.02 2.38
N SER A 120 5.81 -6.68 2.36
CA SER A 120 4.63 -5.82 2.54
C SER A 120 4.63 -4.65 1.57
N TRP A 121 3.46 -4.32 1.02
CA TRP A 121 3.30 -3.27 0.00
C TRP A 121 1.95 -2.58 0.15
N TYR A 122 1.89 -1.32 -0.27
CA TYR A 122 0.63 -0.60 -0.38
C TYR A 122 0.12 -0.71 -1.81
N LEU A 123 -1.09 -1.23 -1.99
CA LEU A 123 -1.83 -1.16 -3.26
C LEU A 123 -3.14 -0.42 -3.04
N LYS A 124 -3.69 0.13 -4.12
CA LYS A 124 -5.05 0.67 -4.07
C LYS A 124 -6.03 -0.47 -3.77
N LYS A 125 -7.04 -0.18 -2.97
CA LYS A 125 -8.08 -1.15 -2.59
C LYS A 125 -8.74 -1.76 -3.83
N GLY A 126 -8.77 -3.08 -3.90
CA GLY A 126 -9.39 -3.81 -5.01
C GLY A 126 -8.47 -4.02 -6.22
N GLU A 127 -7.26 -3.47 -6.21
CA GLU A 127 -6.25 -3.79 -7.21
C GLU A 127 -5.50 -5.09 -6.87
N SER A 128 -4.92 -5.68 -7.91
CA SER A 128 -4.01 -6.82 -7.80
C SER A 128 -2.69 -6.48 -8.45
N ALA A 129 -1.61 -7.07 -7.95
CA ALA A 129 -0.27 -6.90 -8.51
C ALA A 129 0.48 -8.22 -8.49
N THR A 130 1.36 -8.43 -9.47
CA THR A 130 2.27 -9.58 -9.49
C THR A 130 3.66 -9.12 -9.10
N LEU A 131 4.24 -9.76 -8.10
CA LEU A 131 5.59 -9.44 -7.62
C LEU A 131 6.55 -10.58 -7.84
N SER A 132 7.75 -10.24 -8.26
CA SER A 132 8.88 -11.16 -8.25
C SER A 132 9.58 -11.10 -6.89
N PHE A 133 9.85 -12.26 -6.31
CA PHE A 133 10.60 -12.39 -5.06
C PHE A 133 11.80 -13.30 -5.24
N GLN A 134 12.76 -13.14 -4.33
CA GLN A 134 13.90 -14.04 -4.20
C GLN A 134 14.14 -14.33 -2.72
N VAL A 135 14.20 -15.61 -2.34
CA VAL A 135 14.65 -16.04 -1.01
C VAL A 135 15.97 -16.79 -1.16
N ILE A 136 17.00 -16.38 -0.42
CA ILE A 136 18.32 -17.05 -0.43
C ILE A 136 18.80 -17.35 0.99
N ASP A 137 19.73 -18.29 1.08
CA ASP A 137 20.28 -18.85 2.31
C ASP A 137 21.62 -18.24 2.78
N SER A 138 22.22 -17.38 1.96
CA SER A 138 23.40 -16.61 2.35
C SER A 138 23.02 -15.18 2.71
N ALA A 139 23.48 -14.73 3.87
CA ALA A 139 23.77 -13.31 3.99
C ALA A 139 24.86 -13.09 2.95
N MET A 140 24.67 -12.17 2.00
CA MET A 140 25.82 -11.59 1.31
C MET A 140 26.78 -11.13 2.40
N GLN A 141 27.81 -11.92 2.67
CA GLN A 141 28.83 -11.54 3.64
C GLN A 141 29.67 -10.51 2.92
N TYR A 142 29.76 -9.32 3.50
CA TYR A 142 30.69 -8.30 3.01
C TYR A 142 32.05 -8.54 3.69
N PRO A 143 33.19 -8.52 2.96
CA PRO A 143 33.33 -8.28 1.52
C PRO A 143 32.79 -9.46 0.69
N PRO A 144 32.25 -9.20 -0.53
CA PRO A 144 31.50 -10.18 -1.32
C PRO A 144 32.43 -11.23 -1.91
N GLU A 145 32.83 -12.22 -1.12
CA GLU A 145 33.12 -13.52 -1.68
C GLU A 145 31.77 -14.07 -2.17
N ILE A 146 31.68 -14.29 -3.47
CA ILE A 146 30.54 -14.93 -4.13
C ILE A 146 30.47 -16.36 -3.59
N THR A 147 29.88 -16.54 -2.41
CA THR A 147 29.33 -17.82 -2.01
C THR A 147 28.01 -17.91 -2.76
N THR A 148 28.03 -18.63 -3.88
CA THR A 148 26.80 -19.02 -4.57
C THR A 148 25.83 -19.56 -3.52
N PRO A 149 24.63 -18.98 -3.38
CA PRO A 149 23.66 -19.46 -2.39
C PRO A 149 23.41 -20.95 -2.64
N LEU A 150 23.38 -21.78 -1.59
CA LEU A 150 23.17 -23.22 -1.75
C LEU A 150 21.73 -23.48 -2.26
N ARG A 151 20.82 -22.54 -1.98
CA ARG A 151 19.43 -22.50 -2.44
C ARG A 151 18.95 -21.10 -2.76
N ASN A 152 18.15 -21.03 -3.82
CA ASN A 152 17.60 -19.81 -4.36
C ASN A 152 16.14 -20.07 -4.77
N TRP A 153 15.18 -19.67 -3.93
CA TRP A 153 13.77 -19.70 -4.29
C TRP A 153 13.42 -18.41 -5.01
N ILE A 154 13.15 -18.52 -6.31
CA ILE A 154 12.68 -17.40 -7.13
C ILE A 154 11.28 -17.74 -7.60
N GLY A 155 10.40 -16.76 -7.54
CA GLY A 155 9.06 -16.94 -8.07
C GLY A 155 8.31 -15.63 -8.15
N THR A 156 7.04 -15.75 -8.52
CA THR A 156 6.10 -14.65 -8.53
C THR A 156 4.95 -14.92 -7.59
N ILE A 157 4.50 -13.89 -6.88
CA ILE A 157 3.28 -13.92 -6.07
C ILE A 157 2.27 -12.95 -6.65
N THR A 158 1.03 -13.41 -6.81
CA THR A 158 -0.09 -12.54 -7.17
C THR A 158 -0.79 -12.11 -5.90
N ILE A 159 -0.85 -10.81 -5.71
CA ILE A 159 -1.54 -10.16 -4.62
C ILE A 159 -2.95 -9.91 -5.11
N SER A 160 -3.93 -10.54 -4.48
CA SER A 160 -5.36 -10.37 -4.77
C SER A 160 -6.00 -9.64 -3.57
N PRO A 161 -7.34 -9.42 -3.50
CA PRO A 161 -7.92 -8.61 -2.42
C PRO A 161 -7.66 -9.17 -0.99
N ASP A 162 -7.16 -10.39 -0.87
CA ASP A 162 -6.64 -10.93 0.38
C ASP A 162 -5.40 -10.17 0.85
N VAL A 163 -5.55 -9.42 1.94
CA VAL A 163 -4.48 -8.63 2.57
C VAL A 163 -3.35 -9.47 3.16
N CYS A 164 -3.53 -10.79 3.24
CA CYS A 164 -2.54 -11.73 3.77
C CYS A 164 -2.54 -13.02 2.95
N THR A 165 -1.37 -13.35 2.40
CA THR A 165 -1.14 -14.61 1.68
C THR A 165 0.16 -15.27 2.17
N THR A 166 0.29 -16.58 1.98
CA THR A 166 1.46 -17.33 2.48
C THR A 166 1.98 -18.30 1.42
N THR A 167 3.29 -18.54 1.42
CA THR A 167 3.94 -19.57 0.60
C THR A 167 4.84 -20.42 1.48
N GLN A 168 4.68 -21.75 1.39
CA GLN A 168 5.62 -22.67 2.02
C GLN A 168 6.85 -22.85 1.12
N LEU A 169 8.03 -22.57 1.66
CA LEU A 169 9.31 -22.95 1.09
C LEU A 169 9.58 -24.41 1.41
N VAL A 170 10.00 -25.15 0.39
CA VAL A 170 10.33 -26.58 0.47
C VAL A 170 11.79 -26.76 0.06
N TRP A 171 12.50 -27.60 0.81
CA TRP A 171 13.90 -27.96 0.57
C TRP A 171 14.05 -29.05 -0.49
#